data_AF-A0A0T2IHA1-F1
#
_entry.id   AF-A0A0T2IHA1-F1
#
_cell.length_a   1.000
_cell.length_b   1.000
_cell.length_c   1.000
_cell.angle_alpha   90.00
_cell.angle_beta   90.00
_cell.angle_gamma   90.00
#
_symmetry.space_group_name_H-M   'P 1'
#
loop_
_entity.id
_entity.type
_entity.pdbx_description
1 polymer ?
#
loop_
_entity_poly.entity_id
_entity_poly.type
_entity_poly.pdbx_seq_one_letter_code
_entity_poly.pdbx_strand_id
1 'polypeptide(L)'
;MTLEGMNTVEVFLLRDVLGASEAQFGLAQAVTGAGAVVGAGLAGLMASDTARLRAVVACVAAMSSAQVGQGLAPGLGVFLGFAVVLGLTNATSNAAIIAVLVRRVPACDRGKAMAVVNGLARSCTMLALALGGVAATVLGPRPSFVVAGTLGIAVAGWAWWSLQRVGALSGARP
;
A
#
# COMPACT_ATOMS: atom_id res chain seq x y z
N MET A 1 -4.58 -1.42 -1.48
CA MET A 1 -5.10 -2.79 -1.75
C MET A 1 -4.33 -3.83 -0.95
N THR A 2 -2.99 -3.83 -0.94
CA THR A 2 -2.16 -4.77 -0.17
C THR A 2 -2.31 -4.66 1.36
N LEU A 3 -2.63 -3.46 1.89
CA LEU A 3 -2.77 -3.23 3.33
C LEU A 3 -4.01 -3.91 3.94
N GLU A 4 -5.15 -3.83 3.25
CA GLU A 4 -6.47 -4.24 3.79
C GLU A 4 -6.55 -5.76 3.99
N GLY A 5 -6.02 -6.53 3.04
CA GLY A 5 -5.95 -8.00 3.12
C GLY A 5 -5.07 -8.51 4.26
N MET A 6 -4.19 -7.67 4.78
CA MET A 6 -3.23 -8.05 5.81
C MET A 6 -3.66 -7.60 7.20
N ASN A 7 -4.60 -6.67 7.30
CA ASN A 7 -5.23 -6.25 8.56
C ASN A 7 -5.90 -7.45 9.29
N THR A 8 -6.46 -8.40 8.53
CA THR A 8 -7.05 -9.64 9.07
C THR A 8 -6.00 -10.66 9.50
N VAL A 9 -4.87 -10.77 8.79
CA VAL A 9 -3.80 -11.74 9.10
C VAL A 9 -2.84 -11.20 10.17
N GLU A 10 -2.72 -9.88 10.29
CA GLU A 10 -1.87 -9.17 11.24
C GLU A 10 -2.24 -9.50 12.69
N VAL A 11 -3.53 -9.64 12.99
CA VAL A 11 -3.99 -10.06 14.32
C VAL A 11 -3.47 -11.45 14.68
N PHE A 12 -3.53 -12.40 13.75
CA PHE A 12 -3.03 -13.76 13.96
C PHE A 12 -1.50 -13.80 14.05
N LEU A 13 -0.79 -13.03 13.21
CA LEU A 13 0.68 -12.96 13.27
C LEU A 13 1.17 -12.32 14.58
N LEU A 14 0.55 -11.22 15.01
CA LEU A 14 0.94 -10.53 16.24
C LEU A 14 0.55 -11.32 17.48
N ARG A 15 -0.65 -11.89 17.55
CA ARG A 15 -1.14 -12.59 18.74
C ARG A 15 -0.62 -14.02 18.84
N ASP A 16 -0.73 -14.82 17.77
CA ASP A 16 -0.45 -16.26 17.83
C ASP A 16 1.02 -16.61 17.54
N VAL A 17 1.73 -15.79 16.77
CA VAL A 17 3.13 -16.07 16.39
C VAL A 17 4.12 -15.23 17.19
N LEU A 18 3.82 -13.95 17.42
CA LEU A 18 4.71 -13.03 18.13
C LEU A 18 4.37 -12.86 19.61
N GLY A 19 3.24 -13.41 20.08
CA GLY A 19 2.80 -13.31 21.48
C GLY A 19 2.55 -11.87 21.94
N ALA A 20 2.24 -10.96 21.02
CA ALA A 20 2.14 -9.54 21.29
C ALA A 20 0.87 -9.22 22.10
N SER A 21 1.04 -8.36 23.11
CA SER A 21 -0.08 -7.89 23.93
C SER A 21 -0.98 -6.90 23.18
N GLU A 22 -2.20 -6.66 23.68
CA GLU A 22 -3.13 -5.71 23.06
C GLU A 22 -2.55 -4.29 22.96
N ALA A 23 -1.74 -3.89 23.94
CA ALA A 23 -1.03 -2.61 23.94
C ALA A 23 0.01 -2.53 22.81
N GLN A 24 0.68 -3.63 22.48
CA GLN A 24 1.66 -3.69 21.40
C GLN A 24 1.00 -3.65 20.01
N PHE A 25 -0.20 -4.22 19.88
CA PHE A 25 -1.02 -4.07 18.68
C PHE A 25 -1.48 -2.61 18.50
N GLY A 26 -1.97 -1.98 19.57
CA GLY A 26 -2.32 -0.55 19.55
C GLY A 26 -1.13 0.34 19.18
N LEU A 27 0.07 0.01 19.67
CA LEU A 27 1.30 0.70 19.31
C LEU A 27 1.63 0.55 17.81
N ALA A 28 1.47 -0.64 17.23
CA ALA A 28 1.71 -0.86 15.80
C ALA A 28 0.77 0.00 14.93
N GLN A 29 -0.50 0.11 15.32
CA GLN A 29 -1.47 0.98 14.64
C GLN A 29 -1.11 2.47 14.82
N ALA A 30 -0.71 2.88 16.02
CA ALA A 30 -0.29 4.27 16.28
C ALA A 30 0.94 4.67 15.45
N VAL A 31 1.94 3.78 15.38
CA VAL A 31 3.17 3.98 14.62
C VAL A 31 2.88 4.04 13.11
N THR A 32 1.98 3.19 12.61
CA THR A 32 1.50 3.23 11.23
C THR A 32 0.77 4.55 10.94
N GLY A 33 -0.10 5.01 11.84
CA GLY A 33 -0.79 6.29 11.76
C GLY A 33 0.15 7.48 11.75
N ALA A 34 1.18 7.48 12.60
CA ALA A 34 2.21 8.51 12.62
C ALA A 34 2.98 8.56 11.29
N GLY A 35 3.36 7.39 10.74
CA GLY A 35 3.93 7.28 9.40
C GLY A 35 3.02 7.87 8.33
N ALA A 36 1.71 7.59 8.41
CA ALA A 36 0.73 8.11 7.46
C ALA A 36 0.62 9.64 7.47
N VAL A 37 0.68 10.28 8.65
CA VAL A 37 0.69 11.76 8.75
C VAL A 37 1.88 12.35 8.01
N VAL A 38 3.08 11.79 8.24
CA VAL A 38 4.30 12.22 7.54
C VAL A 38 4.17 11.98 6.02
N GLY A 39 3.63 10.82 5.63
CA GLY A 39 3.47 10.43 4.24
C GLY A 39 2.52 11.35 3.46
N ALA A 40 1.43 11.79 4.09
CA ALA A 40 0.51 12.76 3.51
C ALA A 40 1.21 14.12 3.25
N GLY A 41 2.05 14.56 4.19
CA GLY A 41 2.87 15.77 4.04
C GLY A 41 3.83 15.68 2.85
N LEU A 42 4.53 14.55 2.70
CA LEU A 42 5.45 14.31 1.57
C LEU A 42 4.74 14.41 0.20
N ALA A 43 3.50 13.91 0.09
CA ALA A 43 2.72 14.04 -1.14
C ALA A 43 2.37 15.50 -1.48
N GLY A 44 2.28 16.37 -0.46
CA GLY A 44 2.09 17.81 -0.63
C GLY A 44 3.29 18.51 -1.28
N LEU A 45 4.50 18.01 -1.04
CA LEU A 45 5.75 18.58 -1.58
C LEU A 45 5.95 18.31 -3.08
N MET A 46 5.15 17.42 -3.68
CA MET A 46 5.33 16.99 -5.06
C MET A 46 4.72 17.99 -6.05
N ALA A 47 5.55 18.75 -6.77
CA ALA A 47 5.06 19.81 -7.66
C ALA A 47 4.39 19.30 -8.95
N SER A 48 4.93 18.24 -9.57
CA SER A 48 4.50 17.76 -10.89
C SER A 48 3.70 16.46 -10.84
N ASP A 49 2.77 16.29 -11.79
CA ASP A 49 1.98 15.07 -11.92
C ASP A 49 2.88 13.87 -12.25
N THR A 50 3.93 14.06 -13.03
CA THR A 50 4.92 13.01 -13.32
C THR A 50 5.65 12.57 -12.07
N ALA A 51 6.04 13.50 -11.19
CA ALA A 51 6.64 13.15 -9.91
C ALA A 51 5.64 12.39 -9.03
N ARG A 52 4.37 12.83 -8.96
CA ARG A 52 3.30 12.14 -8.22
C ARG A 52 3.09 10.71 -8.74
N LEU A 53 3.00 10.49 -10.05
CA LEU A 53 2.88 9.16 -10.65
C LEU A 53 4.10 8.27 -10.34
N ARG A 54 5.32 8.80 -10.42
CA ARG A 54 6.53 8.06 -10.05
C ARG A 54 6.54 7.69 -8.57
N ALA A 55 6.14 8.61 -7.68
CA ALA A 55 6.01 8.32 -6.25
C ALA A 55 4.96 7.25 -5.97
N VAL A 56 3.82 7.26 -6.68
CA VAL A 56 2.80 6.21 -6.51
C VAL A 56 3.40 4.84 -6.80
N VAL A 57 4.12 4.67 -7.92
CA VAL A 57 4.73 3.38 -8.24
C VAL A 57 5.82 3.00 -7.23
N ALA A 58 6.67 3.95 -6.85
CA ALA A 58 7.71 3.72 -5.85
C ALA A 58 7.11 3.33 -4.48
N CYS A 59 6.01 3.97 -4.08
CA CYS A 59 5.29 3.65 -2.85
C CYS A 59 4.68 2.24 -2.92
N VAL A 60 4.06 1.85 -4.04
CA VAL A 60 3.50 0.50 -4.19
C VAL A 60 4.61 -0.56 -4.10
N ALA A 61 5.77 -0.33 -4.70
CA ALA A 61 6.92 -1.21 -4.58
C ALA A 61 7.42 -1.28 -3.12
N ALA A 62 7.59 -0.14 -2.46
CA ALA A 62 8.04 -0.06 -1.07
C ALA A 62 7.06 -0.73 -0.09
N MET A 63 5.75 -0.54 -0.27
CA MET A 63 4.70 -1.22 0.51
C MET A 63 4.80 -2.74 0.36
N SER A 64 4.95 -3.21 -0.89
CA SER A 64 5.02 -4.65 -1.18
C SER A 64 6.27 -5.28 -0.59
N SER A 65 7.43 -4.61 -0.69
CA SER A 65 8.67 -5.03 -0.05
C SER A 65 8.59 -5.02 1.48
N ALA A 66 7.98 -3.98 2.06
CA ALA A 66 7.78 -3.91 3.50
C ALA A 66 6.88 -5.04 4.02
N GLN A 67 5.89 -5.45 3.23
CA GLN A 67 5.00 -6.56 3.55
C GLN A 67 5.71 -7.92 3.51
N VAL A 68 6.60 -8.16 2.54
CA VAL A 68 7.51 -9.33 2.58
C VAL A 68 8.39 -9.28 3.83
N GLY A 69 8.93 -8.10 4.15
CA GLY A 69 9.74 -7.87 5.34
C GLY A 69 9.02 -8.18 6.65
N GLN A 70 7.73 -7.81 6.75
CA GLN A 70 6.88 -8.17 7.90
C GLN A 70 6.67 -9.68 8.03
N GLY A 71 6.47 -10.39 6.91
CA GLY A 71 6.34 -11.85 6.91
C GLY A 71 7.61 -12.58 7.37
N LEU A 72 8.78 -11.99 7.10
CA LEU A 72 10.09 -12.50 7.52
C LEU A 72 10.58 -11.95 8.87
N ALA A 73 9.80 -11.08 9.52
CA ALA A 73 10.25 -10.39 10.72
C ALA A 73 10.54 -11.39 11.87
N PRO A 74 11.75 -11.35 12.45
CA PRO A 74 12.12 -12.24 13.56
C PRO A 74 11.52 -11.80 14.91
N GLY A 75 11.02 -10.55 15.00
CA GLY A 75 10.42 -10.01 16.22
C GLY A 75 9.67 -8.69 15.98
N LEU A 76 9.00 -8.21 17.03
CA LEU A 76 8.09 -7.06 16.99
C LEU A 76 8.77 -5.76 16.54
N GLY A 77 10.02 -5.50 16.95
CA GLY A 77 10.73 -4.27 16.57
C GLY A 77 10.94 -4.13 15.06
N VAL A 78 11.31 -5.23 14.39
CA VAL A 78 11.48 -5.27 12.92
C VAL A 78 10.13 -5.11 12.23
N PHE A 79 9.09 -5.74 12.76
CA PHE A 79 7.71 -5.59 12.26
C PHE A 79 7.23 -4.13 12.34
N LEU A 80 7.44 -3.46 13.48
CA LEU A 80 7.09 -2.05 13.68
C LEU A 80 7.85 -1.13 12.72
N GLY A 81 9.13 -1.41 12.46
CA GLY A 81 9.92 -0.66 11.48
C GLY A 81 9.28 -0.71 10.09
N PHE A 82 8.85 -1.89 9.64
CA PHE A 82 8.12 -2.02 8.38
C PHE A 82 6.71 -1.42 8.43
N ALA A 83 6.04 -1.42 9.58
CA ALA A 83 4.72 -0.80 9.75
C ALA A 83 4.78 0.74 9.55
N VAL A 84 5.84 1.41 10.01
CA VAL A 84 6.09 2.83 9.70
C VAL A 84 6.16 3.05 8.20
N VAL A 85 6.97 2.24 7.51
CA VAL A 85 7.17 2.34 6.06
C VAL A 85 5.84 2.15 5.34
N LEU A 86 5.03 1.18 5.79
CA LEU A 86 3.71 0.90 5.25
C LEU A 86 2.79 2.11 5.39
N GLY A 87 2.70 2.70 6.58
CA GLY A 87 1.88 3.88 6.84
C GLY A 87 2.29 5.07 5.98
N LEU A 88 3.60 5.35 5.93
CA LEU A 88 4.20 6.43 5.13
C LEU A 88 3.81 6.31 3.66
N THR A 89 4.15 5.17 3.05
CA THR A 89 3.98 4.94 1.61
C THR A 89 2.52 4.81 1.21
N ASN A 90 1.66 4.27 2.08
CA ASN A 90 0.21 4.21 1.85
C ASN A 90 -0.41 5.60 1.78
N ALA A 91 -0.12 6.48 2.76
CA ALA A 91 -0.67 7.82 2.75
C ALA A 91 -0.13 8.68 1.60
N THR A 92 1.18 8.57 1.31
CA THR A 92 1.79 9.29 0.18
C THR A 92 1.16 8.88 -1.15
N SER A 93 1.02 7.58 -1.43
CA SER A 93 0.44 7.10 -2.68
C SER A 93 -1.03 7.51 -2.84
N ASN A 94 -1.84 7.38 -1.78
CA ASN A 94 -3.25 7.73 -1.83
C ASN A 94 -3.45 9.24 -2.08
N ALA A 95 -2.71 10.09 -1.37
CA ALA A 95 -2.74 11.54 -1.58
C ALA A 95 -2.24 11.94 -2.98
N ALA A 96 -1.19 11.29 -3.49
CA ALA A 96 -0.66 11.56 -4.83
C ALA A 96 -1.65 11.18 -5.94
N ILE A 97 -2.33 10.03 -5.84
CA ILE A 97 -3.36 9.57 -6.78
C ILE A 97 -4.54 10.56 -6.81
N ILE A 98 -5.07 10.92 -5.63
CA ILE A 98 -6.19 11.86 -5.52
C ILE A 98 -5.81 13.21 -6.12
N ALA A 99 -4.61 13.72 -5.83
CA ALA A 99 -4.14 14.98 -6.38
C ALA A 99 -4.08 14.97 -7.92
N VAL A 100 -3.59 13.89 -8.53
CA VAL A 100 -3.56 13.74 -9.99
C VAL A 100 -4.97 13.68 -10.57
N LEU A 101 -5.88 12.91 -9.97
CA LEU A 101 -7.29 12.82 -10.38
C LEU A 101 -7.98 14.18 -10.31
N VAL A 102 -7.81 14.91 -9.21
CA VAL A 102 -8.41 16.23 -9.02
C VAL A 102 -7.88 17.21 -10.08
N ARG A 103 -6.59 17.19 -10.40
CA ARG A 103 -5.98 18.12 -11.37
C ARG A 103 -6.30 17.78 -12.83
N ARG A 104 -6.46 16.50 -13.17
CA ARG A 104 -6.63 16.05 -14.57
C ARG A 104 -8.08 15.86 -14.99
N VAL A 105 -8.99 15.58 -14.04
CA VAL A 105 -10.40 15.31 -14.35
C VAL A 105 -11.24 16.59 -14.22
N PRO A 106 -12.03 16.96 -15.25
CA PRO A 106 -12.98 18.06 -15.18
C PRO A 106 -13.92 17.94 -13.97
N ALA A 107 -14.32 19.06 -13.38
CA ALA A 107 -15.15 19.07 -12.17
C ALA A 107 -16.45 18.27 -12.31
N CYS A 108 -17.06 18.30 -13.50
CA CYS A 108 -18.31 17.59 -13.83
C CYS A 108 -18.17 16.05 -13.81
N ASP A 109 -16.97 15.53 -14.12
CA ASP A 109 -16.72 14.08 -14.21
C ASP A 109 -15.89 13.54 -13.04
N ARG A 110 -15.39 14.41 -12.16
CA ARG A 110 -14.56 14.02 -11.02
C ARG A 110 -15.26 13.02 -10.10
N GLY A 111 -16.57 13.19 -9.88
CA GLY A 111 -17.37 12.23 -9.12
C GLY A 111 -17.39 10.83 -9.75
N LYS A 112 -17.55 10.75 -11.08
CA LYS A 112 -17.53 9.48 -11.83
C LYS A 112 -16.15 8.83 -11.79
N ALA A 113 -15.09 9.61 -12.03
CA ALA A 113 -13.72 9.12 -11.99
C ALA A 113 -13.34 8.59 -10.60
N MET A 114 -13.70 9.32 -9.54
CA MET A 114 -13.51 8.88 -8.16
C MET A 114 -14.34 7.63 -7.84
N ALA A 115 -15.56 7.51 -8.36
CA ALA A 115 -16.38 6.32 -8.19
C ALA A 115 -15.77 5.07 -8.85
N VAL A 116 -15.24 5.20 -10.08
CA VAL A 116 -14.56 4.10 -10.77
C VAL A 116 -13.29 3.67 -10.03
N VAL A 117 -12.46 4.64 -9.64
CA VAL A 117 -11.21 4.37 -8.91
C VAL A 117 -11.49 3.70 -7.56
N ASN A 118 -12.43 4.23 -6.79
CA ASN A 118 -12.80 3.64 -5.50
C ASN A 118 -13.53 2.30 -5.64
N GLY A 119 -14.34 2.13 -6.69
CA GLY A 119 -15.01 0.88 -7.01
C GLY A 119 -14.01 -0.22 -7.31
N LEU A 120 -13.07 0.04 -8.22
CA LEU A 120 -11.99 -0.89 -8.54
C LEU A 120 -11.12 -1.18 -7.30
N ALA A 121 -10.80 -0.15 -6.51
CA ALA A 121 -10.10 -0.28 -5.23
C ALA A 121 -10.79 -1.28 -4.30
N ARG A 122 -12.11 -1.14 -4.10
CA ARG A 122 -12.89 -2.02 -3.24
C ARG A 122 -13.02 -3.44 -3.78
N SER A 123 -13.25 -3.61 -5.07
CA SER A 123 -13.34 -4.94 -5.69
C SER A 123 -12.03 -5.73 -5.51
N CYS A 124 -10.88 -5.09 -5.74
CA CYS A 124 -9.60 -5.74 -5.50
C CYS A 124 -9.35 -5.98 -4.01
N THR A 125 -9.77 -5.08 -3.11
CA THR A 125 -9.68 -5.31 -1.66
C THR A 125 -10.50 -6.53 -1.24
N MET A 126 -11.72 -6.68 -1.75
CA MET A 126 -12.55 -7.85 -1.46
C MET A 126 -11.90 -9.15 -1.95
N LEU A 127 -11.36 -9.14 -3.18
CA LEU A 127 -10.60 -10.29 -3.72
C LEU A 127 -9.35 -10.58 -2.89
N ALA A 128 -8.61 -9.55 -2.48
CA ALA A 128 -7.41 -9.69 -1.66
C ALA A 128 -7.72 -10.24 -0.27
N LEU A 129 -8.82 -9.81 0.35
CA LEU A 129 -9.28 -10.34 1.64
C LEU A 129 -9.70 -11.82 1.52
N ALA A 130 -10.45 -12.17 0.48
CA ALA A 130 -10.86 -13.55 0.25
C ALA A 130 -9.65 -14.47 0.02
N LEU A 131 -8.72 -14.06 -0.86
CA LEU A 131 -7.50 -14.82 -1.15
C LEU A 131 -6.54 -14.84 0.04
N GLY A 132 -6.41 -13.74 0.77
CA GLY A 132 -5.56 -13.62 1.95
C GLY A 132 -6.05 -14.49 3.11
N GLY A 133 -7.37 -14.57 3.31
CA GLY A 133 -7.97 -15.46 4.30
C GLY A 133 -7.72 -16.94 3.98
N VAL A 134 -7.90 -17.34 2.72
CA VAL A 134 -7.61 -18.72 2.27
C VAL A 134 -6.11 -19.04 2.37
N ALA A 135 -5.24 -18.10 2.01
CA ALA A 135 -3.80 -18.28 2.15
C ALA A 135 -3.40 -18.42 3.64
N ALA A 136 -4.00 -17.62 4.52
CA ALA A 136 -3.72 -17.65 5.95
C ALA A 136 -4.10 -18.99 6.59
N THR A 137 -5.23 -19.60 6.18
CA THR A 137 -5.67 -20.89 6.72
C THR A 137 -4.87 -22.08 6.20
N VAL A 138 -4.33 -22.01 4.97
CA VAL A 138 -3.62 -23.14 4.34
C VAL A 138 -2.10 -23.08 4.58
N LEU A 139 -1.50 -21.90 4.52
CA LEU A 139 -0.04 -21.70 4.57
C LEU A 139 0.45 -21.22 5.95
N GLY A 140 -0.43 -20.61 6.74
CA GLY A 140 -0.08 -19.94 7.98
C GLY A 140 0.31 -18.46 7.78
N PRO A 141 0.52 -17.70 8.88
CA PRO A 141 0.59 -16.23 8.84
C PRO A 141 1.80 -15.68 8.07
N ARG A 142 3.02 -16.17 8.38
CA ARG A 142 4.27 -15.69 7.76
C ARG A 142 4.32 -15.87 6.23
N PRO A 143 4.10 -17.07 5.68
CA PRO A 143 4.14 -17.27 4.23
C PRO A 143 3.02 -16.51 3.50
N SER A 144 1.87 -16.25 4.14
CA SER A 144 0.81 -15.42 3.56
C SER A 144 1.26 -13.98 3.31
N PHE A 145 2.03 -13.39 4.24
CA PHE A 145 2.65 -12.06 4.05
C PHE A 145 3.66 -12.05 2.91
N VAL A 146 4.48 -13.11 2.78
CA VAL A 146 5.48 -13.23 1.71
C VAL A 146 4.82 -13.39 0.34
N VAL A 147 3.78 -14.23 0.22
CA VAL A 147 3.05 -14.43 -1.04
C VAL A 147 2.31 -13.16 -1.45
N ALA A 148 1.65 -12.48 -0.51
CA ALA A 148 0.96 -11.22 -0.79
C ALA A 148 1.96 -10.12 -1.25
N GLY A 149 3.08 -9.98 -0.54
CA GLY A 149 4.10 -9.00 -0.87
C GLY A 149 4.79 -9.28 -2.22
N THR A 150 5.09 -10.54 -2.54
CA THR A 150 5.70 -10.92 -3.83
C THR A 150 4.77 -10.67 -5.01
N LEU A 151 3.47 -10.98 -4.88
CA LEU A 151 2.47 -10.61 -5.88
C LEU A 151 2.36 -9.09 -6.04
N GLY A 152 2.41 -8.34 -4.94
CA GLY A 152 2.44 -6.88 -4.96
C GLY A 152 3.64 -6.31 -5.73
N ILE A 153 4.83 -6.89 -5.56
CA ILE A 153 6.03 -6.53 -6.31
C ILE A 153 5.84 -6.79 -7.81
N ALA A 154 5.26 -7.93 -8.19
CA ALA A 154 5.00 -8.25 -9.60
C ALA A 154 4.03 -7.24 -10.24
N VAL A 155 2.96 -6.87 -9.53
CA VAL A 155 2.00 -5.83 -9.99
C VAL A 155 2.68 -4.47 -10.08
N ALA A 156 3.53 -4.10 -9.13
CA ALA A 156 4.29 -2.85 -9.17
C ALA A 156 5.22 -2.79 -10.40
N GLY A 157 5.92 -3.88 -10.68
CA GLY A 157 6.77 -4.02 -11.86
C GLY A 157 5.99 -3.91 -13.17
N TRP A 158 4.83 -4.57 -13.24
CA TRP A 158 3.94 -4.46 -14.39
C TRP A 158 3.39 -3.04 -14.58
N ALA A 159 2.96 -2.40 -13.49
CA ALA A 159 2.48 -1.02 -13.52
C ALA A 159 3.57 -0.05 -14.01
N TRP A 160 4.79 -0.19 -13.48
CA TRP A 160 5.96 0.58 -13.92
C TRP A 160 6.21 0.42 -15.42
N TRP A 161 6.24 -0.83 -15.90
CA TRP A 161 6.45 -1.14 -17.31
C TRP A 161 5.32 -0.60 -18.21
N SER A 162 4.07 -0.70 -17.77
CA SER A 162 2.92 -0.17 -18.51
C SER A 162 2.98 1.37 -18.63
N LEU A 163 3.39 2.07 -17.56
CA LEU A 163 3.54 3.51 -17.55
C LEU A 163 4.71 4.01 -18.41
N GLN A 164 5.78 3.22 -18.52
CA GLN A 164 6.85 3.47 -19.47
C GLN A 164 6.38 3.29 -20.92
N ARG A 165 5.63 2.23 -21.21
CA ARG A 165 5.11 1.95 -22.56
C ARG A 165 4.15 3.02 -23.06
N VAL A 166 3.31 3.57 -22.20
CA VAL A 166 2.33 4.61 -22.57
C VAL A 166 2.98 6.01 -22.61
N GLY A 167 4.28 6.14 -22.31
CA GLY A 167 4.99 7.41 -22.33
C GLY A 167 4.56 8.40 -21.24
N ALA A 168 3.73 7.98 -20.29
CA ALA A 168 3.21 8.83 -19.20
C ALA A 168 4.32 9.37 -18.28
N LEU A 169 5.48 8.70 -18.27
CA LEU A 169 6.67 9.09 -17.49
C LEU A 169 7.65 9.97 -18.30
N SER A 170 7.44 10.08 -19.61
CA SER A 170 8.21 10.90 -20.53
C SER A 170 7.53 12.27 -20.57
N GLY A 171 7.93 13.17 -19.68
CA GLY A 171 7.48 14.55 -19.74
C GLY A 171 7.91 15.17 -21.08
N ALA A 172 7.00 15.21 -22.05
CA ALA A 172 7.09 16.16 -23.14
C ALA A 172 7.04 17.56 -22.50
N ARG A 173 8.20 18.21 -22.50
CA ARG A 173 8.35 19.63 -22.16
C ARG A 173 7.49 20.44 -23.15
N PRO A 174 6.68 21.43 -22.73
CA PRO A 174 6.56 22.64 -23.52
C PRO A 174 7.88 23.42 -23.49
#